data_AF-A0A9W5S1R1-F1
#
_entry.id   AF-A0A9W5S1R1-F1
#
_cell.length_a   1.000
_cell.length_b   1.000
_cell.length_c   1.000
_cell.angle_alpha   90.00
_cell.angle_beta   90.00
_cell.angle_gamma   90.00
#
_symmetry.space_group_name_H-M   'P 1'
#
loop_
_entity.id
_entity.type
_entity.pdbx_description
1 polymer ?
#
loop_
_entity_poly.entity_id
_entity_poly.type
_entity_poly.pdbx_seq_one_letter_code
_entity_poly.pdbx_strand_id
1 'polypeptide(L)'
;MQGIDWLIMLVTGVLLAVWLYRRFYVWLHEPPAGRIYLLGEGGELAPDDEHIRFLEEAGYEVMSGKHRVPIMIGLDGQPLRSRLFIDYVVEKDGKTYLVKTARERMPMDWTGSGVRDRLFMYALLIPSAAGILFIDSKEKSIRTITFIIGEPHGGDNA
;
A
#
# COMPACT_ATOMS: atom_id res chain seq x y z
N MET A 1 40.85 8.53 -33.47
CA MET A 1 39.68 8.05 -32.69
C MET A 1 40.11 7.88 -31.24
N GLN A 2 40.25 8.97 -30.49
CA GLN A 2 40.73 8.93 -29.09
C GLN A 2 39.97 9.93 -28.17
N GLY A 3 39.20 10.84 -28.77
CA GLY A 3 38.39 11.85 -28.06
C GLY A 3 36.93 11.43 -27.80
N ILE A 4 36.52 10.23 -28.19
CA ILE A 4 35.15 9.74 -27.99
C ILE A 4 35.05 8.93 -26.70
N ASP A 5 36.11 8.22 -26.31
CA ASP A 5 36.12 7.33 -25.15
C ASP A 5 35.93 8.08 -23.82
N TRP A 6 36.56 9.25 -23.67
CA TRP A 6 36.39 10.07 -22.46
C TRP A 6 34.98 10.68 -22.38
N LEU A 7 34.37 10.99 -23.54
CA LEU A 7 33.00 11.51 -23.60
C LEU A 7 32.00 10.41 -23.24
N ILE A 8 32.18 9.20 -23.77
CA ILE A 8 31.35 8.04 -23.42
C ILE A 8 31.49 7.71 -21.93
N MET A 9 32.70 7.72 -21.38
CA MET A 9 32.95 7.47 -19.96
C MET A 9 32.27 8.53 -19.07
N LEU A 10 32.32 9.81 -19.49
CA LEU A 10 31.65 10.90 -18.77
C LEU A 10 30.13 10.76 -18.82
N VAL A 11 29.55 10.52 -19.99
CA VAL A 11 28.09 10.32 -20.16
C VAL A 11 27.62 9.11 -19.36
N THR A 12 28.37 8.00 -19.42
CA THR A 12 28.03 6.77 -18.68
C THR A 12 28.10 6.99 -17.17
N GLY A 13 29.13 7.70 -16.68
CA GLY A 13 29.26 8.05 -15.27
C GLY A 13 28.11 8.94 -14.77
N VAL A 14 27.70 9.94 -15.56
CA VAL A 14 26.56 10.79 -15.23
C VAL A 14 25.25 10.00 -15.22
N LEU A 15 25.02 9.14 -16.21
CA LEU A 15 23.83 8.29 -16.25
C LEU A 15 23.78 7.32 -15.06
N LEU A 16 24.90 6.70 -14.70
CA LEU A 16 25.01 5.85 -13.50
C LEU A 16 24.77 6.64 -12.22
N ALA A 17 25.35 7.84 -12.10
CA ALA A 17 25.16 8.69 -10.93
C ALA A 17 23.70 9.13 -10.78
N VAL A 18 23.02 9.51 -11.87
CA VAL A 18 21.59 9.85 -11.86
C VAL A 18 20.74 8.62 -11.53
N TRP A 19 21.08 7.46 -12.07
CA TRP A 19 20.37 6.22 -11.78
C TRP A 19 20.52 5.80 -10.31
N LEU A 20 21.75 5.81 -9.79
CA LEU A 20 22.04 5.53 -8.38
C LEU A 20 21.40 6.58 -7.47
N TYR A 21 21.46 7.86 -7.83
CA TYR A 21 20.80 8.92 -7.07
C TYR A 21 19.29 8.71 -7.04
N ARG A 22 18.63 8.39 -8.16
CA ARG A 22 17.19 8.09 -8.17
C ARG A 22 16.87 6.84 -7.34
N ARG A 23 17.65 5.76 -7.48
CA ARG A 23 17.46 4.51 -6.72
C ARG A 23 17.64 4.76 -5.21
N PHE A 24 18.67 5.50 -4.83
CA PHE A 24 18.97 5.85 -3.45
C PHE A 24 17.97 6.86 -2.89
N TYR A 25 17.52 7.83 -3.68
CA TYR A 25 16.52 8.82 -3.29
C TYR A 25 15.17 8.16 -3.03
N VAL A 26 14.77 7.21 -3.88
CA VAL A 26 13.57 6.38 -3.68
C VAL A 26 13.71 5.53 -2.43
N TRP A 27 14.83 4.81 -2.26
CA TRP A 27 15.11 4.02 -1.06
C TRP A 27 15.16 4.85 0.24
N LEU A 28 15.64 6.08 0.18
CA LEU A 28 15.73 6.98 1.34
C LEU A 28 14.40 7.64 1.70
N HIS A 29 13.49 7.82 0.72
CA HIS A 29 12.15 8.38 0.94
C HIS A 29 11.05 7.33 1.05
N GLU A 30 11.39 6.04 1.00
CA GLU A 30 10.49 4.96 1.38
C GLU A 30 10.28 5.03 2.90
N PRO A 31 9.05 5.36 3.39
CA PRO A 31 8.79 5.26 4.81
C PRO A 31 9.05 3.81 5.23
N PRO A 32 9.75 3.59 6.36
CA PRO A 32 10.20 2.27 6.73
C PRO A 32 8.99 1.34 6.79
N ALA A 33 9.04 0.25 6.01
CA ALA A 33 8.13 -0.90 6.08
C ALA A 33 8.07 -1.57 7.48
N GLY A 34 8.71 -0.96 8.48
CA GLY A 34 8.91 -1.43 9.85
C GLY A 34 7.66 -1.67 10.68
N ARG A 35 6.45 -1.36 10.20
CA ARG A 35 5.19 -1.73 10.88
C ARG A 35 4.39 -2.84 10.21
N ILE A 36 4.75 -3.29 9.02
CA ILE A 36 4.11 -4.47 8.41
C ILE A 36 4.42 -5.73 9.24
N TYR A 37 5.53 -5.75 9.99
CA TYR A 37 5.83 -6.82 10.95
C TYR A 37 4.73 -7.05 12.00
N LEU A 38 3.87 -6.06 12.30
CA LEU A 38 2.73 -6.23 13.21
C LEU A 38 1.66 -7.20 12.68
N LEU A 39 1.65 -7.44 11.37
CA LEU A 39 0.66 -8.29 10.71
C LEU A 39 1.03 -9.79 10.78
N GLY A 40 2.24 -10.12 11.25
CA GLY A 40 2.78 -11.50 11.26
C GLY A 40 2.98 -12.06 9.85
N GLU A 41 3.31 -13.36 9.76
CA GLU A 41 3.24 -14.10 8.50
C GLU A 41 1.75 -14.21 8.14
N GLY A 42 1.33 -13.57 7.05
CA GLY A 42 -0.07 -13.61 6.60
C GLY A 42 -0.54 -15.01 6.29
N GLY A 43 -1.84 -15.16 6.00
CA GLY A 43 -2.36 -16.41 5.46
C GLY A 43 -1.66 -16.77 4.14
N GLU A 44 -1.55 -18.07 3.86
CA GLU A 44 -1.01 -18.57 2.60
C GLU A 44 -1.78 -17.97 1.41
N LEU A 45 -1.04 -17.59 0.37
CA LEU A 45 -1.60 -17.13 -0.89
C LEU A 45 -2.18 -18.33 -1.62
N ALA A 46 -3.49 -18.31 -1.88
CA ALA A 46 -4.11 -19.31 -2.74
C ALA A 46 -3.70 -19.03 -4.20
N PRO A 47 -3.03 -19.96 -4.90
CA PRO A 47 -2.50 -19.70 -6.25
C PRO A 47 -3.56 -19.33 -7.30
N ASP A 48 -4.82 -19.76 -7.09
CA ASP A 48 -5.94 -19.55 -8.01
C ASP A 48 -6.91 -18.44 -7.56
N ASP A 49 -6.46 -17.50 -6.71
CA ASP A 49 -7.31 -16.40 -6.27
C ASP A 49 -7.50 -15.34 -7.38
N GLU A 50 -8.76 -15.11 -7.79
CA GLU A 50 -9.14 -14.11 -8.79
C GLU A 50 -8.68 -12.69 -8.41
N HIS A 51 -8.65 -12.37 -7.12
CA HIS A 51 -8.20 -11.07 -6.65
C HIS A 51 -6.69 -10.87 -6.82
N ILE A 52 -5.89 -11.92 -6.58
CA ILE A 52 -4.43 -11.90 -6.77
C ILE A 52 -4.13 -11.66 -8.25
N ARG A 53 -4.73 -12.46 -9.13
CA ARG A 53 -4.55 -12.30 -10.58
C ARG A 53 -4.93 -10.90 -11.07
N PHE A 54 -6.05 -10.36 -10.59
CA PHE A 54 -6.48 -9.02 -10.96
C PHE A 54 -5.50 -7.93 -10.50
N LEU A 55 -4.91 -8.08 -9.32
CA LEU A 55 -3.87 -7.18 -8.81
C LEU A 55 -2.58 -7.28 -9.63
N GLU A 56 -2.14 -8.50 -9.95
CA GLU A 56 -0.94 -8.75 -10.77
C GLU A 56 -1.10 -8.23 -12.20
N GLU A 57 -2.26 -8.45 -12.84
CA GLU A 57 -2.61 -7.90 -14.15
C GLU A 57 -2.59 -6.35 -14.14
N ALA A 58 -2.88 -5.73 -12.99
CA ALA A 58 -2.78 -4.28 -12.79
C ALA A 58 -1.36 -3.80 -12.40
N GLY A 59 -0.38 -4.70 -12.36
CA GLY A 59 1.03 -4.42 -12.10
C GLY A 59 1.39 -4.29 -10.62
N TYR A 60 0.62 -4.90 -9.72
CA TYR A 60 0.95 -5.03 -8.30
C TYR A 60 1.60 -6.38 -8.02
N GLU A 61 2.63 -6.41 -7.18
CA GLU A 61 3.19 -7.63 -6.62
C GLU A 61 2.49 -7.98 -5.31
N VAL A 62 1.96 -9.19 -5.16
CA VAL A 62 1.27 -9.61 -3.93
C VAL A 62 2.27 -10.16 -2.93
N MET A 63 2.56 -9.37 -1.90
CA MET A 63 3.58 -9.69 -0.88
C MET A 63 3.08 -10.69 0.15
N SER A 64 1.80 -10.60 0.52
CA SER A 64 1.20 -11.50 1.51
C SER A 64 -0.32 -11.59 1.39
N GLY A 65 -0.84 -12.74 1.82
CA GLY A 65 -2.26 -13.03 1.81
C GLY A 65 -3.00 -12.40 2.97
N LYS A 66 -4.15 -13.00 3.31
CA LYS A 66 -5.05 -12.43 4.29
C LYS A 66 -4.46 -12.42 5.69
N HIS A 67 -4.39 -11.25 6.29
CA HIS A 67 -3.99 -11.08 7.69
C HIS A 67 -5.21 -10.92 8.58
N ARG A 68 -5.20 -11.61 9.72
CA ARG A 68 -6.18 -11.47 10.80
C ARG A 68 -5.51 -10.81 12.00
N VAL A 69 -5.91 -9.57 12.29
CA VAL A 69 -5.38 -8.80 13.42
C VAL A 69 -6.36 -8.91 14.59
N PRO A 70 -6.08 -9.72 15.62
CA PRO A 70 -6.95 -9.84 16.79
C PRO A 70 -6.92 -8.55 17.62
N ILE A 71 -8.08 -8.12 18.12
CA ILE A 71 -8.21 -6.95 18.99
C ILE A 71 -8.95 -7.38 20.25
N MET A 72 -8.35 -7.12 21.41
CA MET A 72 -8.99 -7.24 22.71
C MET A 72 -9.39 -5.84 23.17
N ILE A 73 -10.66 -5.66 23.54
CA ILE A 73 -11.22 -4.37 23.97
C ILE A 73 -11.75 -4.57 25.39
N GLY A 74 -11.34 -3.71 26.33
CA GLY A 74 -11.96 -3.67 27.66
C GLY A 74 -13.14 -2.70 27.65
N LEU A 75 -14.33 -3.17 28.01
CA LEU A 75 -15.53 -2.34 28.17
C LEU A 75 -16.10 -2.56 29.57
N ASP A 76 -15.98 -1.57 30.45
CA ASP A 76 -16.49 -1.62 31.83
C ASP A 76 -16.09 -2.90 32.59
N GLY A 77 -14.83 -3.30 32.45
CA GLY A 77 -14.27 -4.51 33.06
C GLY A 77 -14.60 -5.82 32.32
N GLN A 78 -15.41 -5.78 31.26
CA GLN A 78 -15.71 -6.92 30.41
C GLN A 78 -14.78 -6.97 29.18
N PRO A 79 -14.08 -8.09 28.93
CA PRO A 79 -13.26 -8.23 27.73
C PRO A 79 -14.13 -8.58 26.51
N LEU A 80 -14.10 -7.71 25.50
CA LEU A 80 -14.68 -7.94 24.18
C LEU A 80 -13.59 -8.37 23.20
N ARG A 81 -13.91 -9.36 22.37
CA ARG A 81 -13.01 -9.84 21.30
C ARG A 81 -13.49 -9.31 19.96
N SER A 82 -12.61 -8.62 19.25
CA SER A 82 -12.82 -8.17 17.89
C SER A 82 -11.63 -8.57 17.01
N ARG A 83 -11.71 -8.27 15.72
CA ARG A 83 -10.65 -8.55 14.76
C ARG A 83 -10.78 -7.66 13.53
N LEU A 84 -9.65 -7.27 12.97
CA LEU A 84 -9.57 -6.67 11.65
C LEU A 84 -9.02 -7.66 10.65
N PHE A 85 -9.37 -7.46 9.38
CA PHE A 85 -8.87 -8.26 8.29
C PHE A 85 -8.28 -7.35 7.23
N ILE A 86 -7.04 -7.62 6.86
CA ILE A 86 -6.42 -7.07 5.66
C ILE A 86 -6.42 -8.21 4.66
N ASP A 87 -7.05 -8.03 3.50
CA ASP A 87 -7.29 -9.15 2.59
C ASP A 87 -5.99 -9.53 1.87
N TYR A 88 -5.17 -8.54 1.48
CA TYR A 88 -3.81 -8.74 0.95
C TYR A 88 -2.92 -7.54 1.30
N VAL A 89 -1.61 -7.73 1.22
CA VAL A 89 -0.62 -6.64 1.16
C VAL A 89 0.08 -6.73 -0.18
N VAL A 90 0.19 -5.59 -0.87
CA VAL A 90 0.77 -5.54 -2.21
C VAL A 90 1.80 -4.43 -2.34
N GLU A 91 2.74 -4.58 -3.26
CA GLU A 91 3.72 -3.58 -3.63
C GLU A 91 3.52 -3.13 -5.08
N LYS A 92 3.72 -1.85 -5.35
CA LYS A 92 3.88 -1.32 -6.71
C LYS A 92 4.80 -0.12 -6.68
N ASP A 93 5.79 -0.09 -7.56
CA ASP A 93 6.79 0.98 -7.66
C ASP A 93 7.48 1.29 -6.32
N GLY A 94 7.82 0.25 -5.55
CA GLY A 94 8.44 0.37 -4.21
C GLY A 94 7.49 0.87 -3.10
N LYS A 95 6.20 1.06 -3.41
CA LYS A 95 5.20 1.50 -2.44
C LYS A 95 4.32 0.33 -2.02
N THR A 96 4.19 0.14 -0.71
CA THR A 96 3.31 -0.89 -0.15
C THR A 96 1.90 -0.35 0.09
N TYR A 97 0.91 -1.16 -0.25
CA TYR A 97 -0.51 -0.86 -0.09
C TYR A 97 -1.23 -1.98 0.66
N LEU A 98 -2.26 -1.61 1.42
CA LEU A 98 -3.17 -2.57 2.04
C LEU A 98 -4.38 -2.80 1.12
N VAL A 99 -4.81 -4.04 0.94
CA VAL A 99 -5.95 -4.36 0.07
C VAL A 99 -7.19 -4.72 0.88
N LYS A 100 -8.32 -4.14 0.47
CA LYS A 100 -9.67 -4.50 0.90
C LYS A 100 -10.51 -4.90 -0.31
N THR A 101 -11.09 -6.09 -0.28
CA THR A 101 -11.98 -6.55 -1.36
C THR A 101 -13.42 -6.08 -1.14
N ALA A 102 -14.09 -5.76 -2.26
CA ALA A 102 -15.52 -5.50 -2.29
C ALA A 102 -16.31 -6.75 -1.85
N ARG A 103 -17.43 -6.53 -1.15
CA ARG A 103 -18.31 -7.59 -0.67
C ARG A 103 -19.74 -7.19 -0.95
N GLU A 104 -20.47 -8.03 -1.69
CA GLU A 104 -21.86 -7.76 -2.10
C GLU A 104 -22.78 -7.41 -0.91
N ARG A 105 -22.68 -8.18 0.18
CA ARG A 105 -23.48 -7.97 1.39
C ARG A 105 -23.16 -6.70 2.20
N MET A 106 -22.10 -5.98 1.85
CA MET A 106 -21.65 -4.83 2.61
C MET A 106 -20.99 -3.82 1.66
N PRO A 107 -21.78 -3.15 0.80
CA PRO A 107 -21.27 -2.20 -0.18
C PRO A 107 -20.53 -1.04 0.51
N MET A 108 -19.66 -0.38 -0.24
CA MET A 108 -18.93 0.80 0.24
C MET A 108 -19.83 2.04 0.09
N ASP A 109 -19.92 2.82 1.16
CA ASP A 109 -20.41 4.20 1.05
C ASP A 109 -19.24 5.10 0.66
N TRP A 110 -19.34 5.71 -0.52
CA TRP A 110 -18.30 6.56 -1.09
C TRP A 110 -18.35 8.02 -0.61
N THR A 111 -19.17 8.34 0.40
CA THR A 111 -19.04 9.60 1.13
C THR A 111 -17.73 9.66 1.91
N GLY A 112 -17.27 10.88 2.25
CA GLY A 112 -16.05 11.04 3.06
C GLY A 112 -16.15 10.36 4.43
N SER A 113 -17.31 10.44 5.09
CA SER A 113 -17.58 9.72 6.34
C SER A 113 -17.61 8.20 6.15
N GLY A 114 -18.23 7.69 5.07
CA GLY A 114 -18.29 6.26 4.79
C GLY A 114 -16.90 5.65 4.56
N VAL A 115 -16.08 6.34 3.75
CA VAL A 115 -14.68 5.96 3.51
C VAL A 115 -13.86 6.03 4.80
N ARG A 116 -14.00 7.10 5.59
CA ARG A 116 -13.30 7.25 6.87
C ARG A 116 -13.67 6.12 7.83
N ASP A 117 -14.95 5.93 8.11
CA ASP A 117 -15.42 4.99 9.13
C ASP A 117 -15.04 3.55 8.80
N ARG A 118 -14.94 3.24 7.50
CA ARG A 118 -14.61 1.89 7.05
C ARG A 118 -13.12 1.64 6.82
N LEU A 119 -12.36 2.62 6.34
CA LEU A 119 -11.00 2.41 5.84
C LEU A 119 -9.93 3.12 6.67
N PHE A 120 -10.26 4.21 7.37
CA PHE A 120 -9.26 5.03 8.09
C PHE A 120 -8.52 4.25 9.16
N MET A 121 -9.20 3.32 9.84
CA MET A 121 -8.59 2.46 10.86
C MET A 121 -7.39 1.65 10.33
N TYR A 122 -7.40 1.25 9.07
CA TYR A 122 -6.29 0.49 8.46
C TYR A 122 -5.09 1.39 8.18
N ALA A 123 -5.32 2.65 7.78
CA ALA A 123 -4.27 3.64 7.60
C ALA A 123 -3.60 3.98 8.95
N LEU A 124 -4.38 4.04 10.04
CA LEU A 124 -3.84 4.22 11.38
C LEU A 124 -3.08 3.00 11.90
N LEU A 125 -3.52 1.79 11.54
CA LEU A 125 -2.87 0.54 11.94
C LEU A 125 -1.48 0.39 11.30
N ILE A 126 -1.35 0.73 10.01
CA ILE A 126 -0.08 0.65 9.27
C ILE A 126 0.20 2.02 8.62
N PRO A 127 0.73 3.00 9.38
CA PRO A 127 1.04 4.33 8.86
C PRO A 127 2.09 4.37 7.75
N SER A 128 2.88 3.30 7.60
CA SER A 128 3.89 3.17 6.54
C SER A 128 3.29 2.77 5.18
N ALA A 129 2.02 2.34 5.14
CA ALA A 129 1.36 2.02 3.89
C ALA A 129 1.10 3.29 3.08
N ALA A 130 1.41 3.27 1.79
CA ALA A 130 1.20 4.40 0.88
C ALA A 130 -0.29 4.68 0.63
N GLY A 131 -1.17 3.73 0.94
CA GLY A 131 -2.62 3.87 0.87
C GLY A 131 -3.32 2.53 1.02
N ILE A 132 -4.64 2.58 0.87
CA ILE A 132 -5.50 1.39 0.84
C ILE A 132 -6.08 1.25 -0.55
N LEU A 133 -5.92 0.07 -1.14
CA LEU A 133 -6.60 -0.30 -2.39
C LEU A 133 -7.93 -0.96 -2.04
N PHE A 134 -9.02 -0.37 -2.51
CA PHE A 134 -10.32 -1.01 -2.53
C PHE A 134 -10.53 -1.63 -3.90
N ILE A 135 -10.59 -2.96 -3.96
CA ILE A 135 -10.68 -3.71 -5.22
C ILE A 135 -12.03 -4.39 -5.38
N ASP A 136 -12.53 -4.37 -6.60
CA ASP A 136 -13.67 -5.17 -7.05
C ASP A 136 -13.27 -5.89 -8.32
N SER A 137 -12.93 -7.18 -8.22
CA SER A 137 -12.51 -7.98 -9.38
C SER A 137 -13.66 -8.21 -10.35
N LYS A 138 -14.91 -8.26 -9.87
CA LYS A 138 -16.09 -8.46 -10.73
C LYS A 138 -16.32 -7.25 -11.63
N GLU A 139 -16.24 -6.07 -11.03
CA GLU A 139 -16.38 -4.78 -11.73
C GLU A 139 -15.04 -4.29 -12.34
N LYS A 140 -13.97 -5.09 -12.23
CA LYS A 140 -12.60 -4.76 -12.64
C LYS A 140 -12.16 -3.35 -12.23
N SER A 141 -12.41 -2.99 -10.98
CA SER A 141 -12.07 -1.67 -10.45
C SER A 141 -11.07 -1.74 -9.29
N ILE A 142 -10.09 -0.84 -9.33
CA ILE A 142 -9.15 -0.59 -8.23
C ILE A 142 -9.24 0.88 -7.89
N ARG A 143 -9.59 1.18 -6.64
CA ARG A 143 -9.60 2.55 -6.11
C ARG A 143 -8.50 2.67 -5.08
N THR A 144 -7.66 3.70 -5.21
CA THR A 144 -6.62 4.03 -4.23
C THR A 144 -7.15 5.09 -3.28
N ILE A 145 -7.14 4.79 -1.99
CA ILE A 145 -7.58 5.70 -0.93
C ILE A 145 -6.36 6.10 -0.12
N THR A 146 -6.13 7.41 0.00
CA THR A 146 -5.12 8.02 0.87
C THR A 146 -5.78 8.92 1.89
N PHE A 147 -5.15 9.07 3.06
CA PHE A 147 -5.65 9.90 4.14
C PHE A 147 -4.58 10.91 4.53
N ILE A 148 -4.97 12.18 4.61
CA ILE A 148 -4.14 13.27 5.12
C ILE A 148 -4.80 13.75 6.42
N ILE A 149 -4.02 13.79 7.50
CA ILE A 149 -4.49 14.24 8.82
C ILE A 149 -4.08 15.69 9.01
N GLY A 150 -5.04 16.55 9.33
CA GLY A 150 -4.86 17.99 9.45
C GLY A 150 -5.41 18.76 8.26
N GLU A 151 -5.40 20.09 8.34
CA GLU A 151 -5.75 20.93 7.20
C GLU A 151 -4.58 20.97 6.21
N PRO A 152 -4.83 20.78 4.90
CA PRO A 152 -3.82 21.08 3.92
C PRO A 152 -3.49 22.57 4.06
N HIS A 153 -2.27 22.88 4.52
CA HIS A 153 -1.78 24.26 4.48
C HIS A 153 -1.80 24.69 3.01
N GLY A 154 -2.63 25.68 2.69
CA GLY A 154 -2.73 26.21 1.35
C GLY A 154 -1.38 26.75 0.90
N GLY A 155 -0.80 26.11 -0.12
CA GLY A 155 0.47 26.52 -0.71
C GLY A 155 1.18 25.35 -1.37
N ASP A 156 0.62 24.88 -2.49
CA ASP A 156 1.39 24.46 -3.68
C ASP A 156 0.40 23.98 -4.74
N ASN A 157 -0.23 24.96 -5.38
CA ASN A 157 -0.71 24.88 -6.75
C ASN A 157 0.13 25.87 -7.56
N ALA A 158 1.20 25.39 -8.19
CA ALA A 158 1.82 25.99 -9.36
C ALA A 158 2.41 24.86 -10.21
#